data_AF-A0A5K1CVK6-F1
#
_entry.id   AF-A0A5K1CVK6-F1
#
_cell.length_a   1.000
_cell.length_b   1.000
_cell.length_c   1.000
_cell.angle_alpha   90.00
_cell.angle_beta   90.00
_cell.angle_gamma   90.00
#
_symmetry.space_group_name_H-M   'P 1'
#
loop_
_entity.id
_entity.type
_entity.pdbx_description
1 polymer ?
#
loop_
_entity_poly.entity_id
_entity_poly.type
_entity_poly.pdbx_seq_one_letter_code
_entity_poly.pdbx_strand_id
1 'polypeptide(L)'
;LESLSFFVLDEADRMIENGHFQELQSIIDMLPKVSGRSLDNGAEIAEGSHACETISRIQRKKRQTFVLSATVALSENFRRKLKRGSLSSKSDTLNSMETLVERTGMRADAAIVDLTNASIMAHKLEESVI
;
A
#
# COMPACT_ATOMS: atom_id res chain seq x y z
N LEU A 1 -5.90 -4.47 18.87
CA LEU A 1 -5.96 -3.42 17.82
C LEU A 1 -7.27 -3.56 17.07
N GLU A 2 -8.23 -2.73 17.47
CA GLU A 2 -9.56 -2.65 16.88
C GLU A 2 -9.46 -2.02 15.47
N SER A 3 -10.27 -2.52 14.54
CA SER A 3 -10.25 -2.29 13.08
C SER A 3 -9.59 -1.00 12.56
N LEU A 4 -8.47 -1.13 11.82
CA LEU A 4 -7.88 -0.04 11.05
C LEU A 4 -8.69 0.23 9.77
N SER A 5 -9.28 1.43 9.67
CA SER A 5 -10.09 1.82 8.51
C SER A 5 -9.29 2.53 7.41
N PHE A 6 -8.25 3.28 7.78
CA PHE A 6 -7.47 4.09 6.84
C PHE A 6 -5.98 3.90 7.11
N PHE A 7 -5.20 3.70 6.06
CA PHE A 7 -3.75 3.66 6.10
C PHE A 7 -3.21 4.59 5.01
N VAL A 8 -2.36 5.54 5.39
CA VAL A 8 -1.77 6.51 4.47
C VAL A 8 -0.26 6.39 4.58
N LEU A 9 0.39 6.35 3.43
CA LEU A 9 1.82 6.28 3.29
C LEU A 9 2.27 7.48 2.45
N ASP A 10 2.91 8.46 3.09
CA ASP A 10 3.35 9.70 2.43
C ASP A 10 4.88 9.71 2.25
N GLU A 11 5.37 10.31 1.16
CA GLU A 11 6.77 10.23 0.74
C GLU A 11 7.28 8.77 0.60
N ALA A 12 6.48 7.92 -0.04
CA ALA A 12 6.80 6.49 -0.20
C ALA A 12 8.12 6.21 -0.92
N ASP A 13 8.51 7.12 -1.82
CA ASP A 13 9.81 7.19 -2.47
C ASP A 13 10.96 7.40 -1.46
N ARG A 14 10.83 8.35 -0.54
CA ARG A 14 11.85 8.55 0.51
C ARG A 14 11.92 7.40 1.50
N MET A 15 10.80 6.74 1.79
CA MET A 15 10.78 5.60 2.71
C MET A 15 11.48 4.34 2.19
N ILE A 16 11.66 4.22 0.87
CA ILE A 16 12.45 3.14 0.27
C ILE A 16 13.91 3.56 0.00
N GLU A 17 14.23 4.84 0.15
CA GLU A 17 15.60 5.33 0.11
C GLU A 17 16.33 5.01 1.43
N ASN A 18 17.56 4.50 1.32
CA ASN A 18 18.48 4.30 2.44
C ASN A 18 17.93 3.56 3.69
N GLY A 19 17.54 2.29 3.54
CA GLY A 19 17.54 1.32 4.65
C GLY A 19 16.33 1.33 5.60
N HIS A 20 15.39 2.27 5.48
CA HIS A 20 14.18 2.34 6.32
C HIS A 20 13.11 1.30 6.00
N PHE A 21 13.30 0.52 4.94
CA PHE A 21 12.33 -0.49 4.51
C PHE A 21 12.06 -1.57 5.57
N GLN A 22 13.03 -1.95 6.41
CA GLN A 22 12.83 -3.02 7.38
C GLN A 22 11.90 -2.63 8.54
N GLU A 23 12.02 -1.40 9.05
CA GLU A 23 11.15 -0.90 10.11
C GLU A 23 9.73 -0.68 9.59
N LEU A 24 9.62 -0.03 8.42
CA LEU A 24 8.34 0.16 7.75
C LEU A 24 7.66 -1.18 7.47
N GLN A 25 8.43 -2.20 7.11
CA GLN A 25 7.92 -3.53 6.92
C GLN A 25 7.30 -4.11 8.20
N SER A 26 8.02 -3.98 9.32
CA SER A 26 7.55 -4.44 10.63
C SER A 26 6.26 -3.74 11.03
N ILE A 27 6.13 -2.43 10.76
CA ILE A 27 4.91 -1.67 11.00
C ILE A 27 3.75 -2.21 10.15
N ILE A 28 3.97 -2.39 8.85
CA ILE A 28 2.96 -2.89 7.91
C ILE A 28 2.47 -4.29 8.32
N ASP A 29 3.37 -5.16 8.77
CA ASP A 29 3.06 -6.53 9.19
C ASP A 29 2.23 -6.59 10.48
N MET A 30 2.35 -5.60 11.35
CA MET A 30 1.50 -5.44 12.54
C MET A 30 0.09 -4.94 12.20
N LEU A 31 -0.15 -4.43 10.98
CA LEU A 31 -1.47 -3.93 10.60
C LEU A 31 -2.47 -5.09 10.38
N PRO A 32 -3.76 -4.90 10.73
CA PRO A 32 -4.79 -5.89 10.46
C PRO A 32 -4.86 -6.23 8.96
N LYS A 33 -4.58 -7.48 8.58
CA LYS A 33 -4.51 -7.91 7.18
C LYS A 33 -5.84 -7.64 6.45
N VAL A 34 -5.77 -7.07 5.25
CA VAL A 34 -6.96 -6.77 4.43
C VAL A 34 -7.42 -8.06 3.77
N SER A 35 -8.35 -8.76 4.41
CA SER A 35 -8.92 -10.01 3.88
C SER A 35 -9.67 -9.77 2.57
N GLY A 36 -9.03 -10.02 1.43
CA GLY A 36 -9.69 -10.41 0.19
C GLY A 36 -9.82 -11.94 0.16
N ARG A 37 -11.05 -12.48 0.20
CA ARG A 37 -11.37 -13.91 -0.01
C ARG A 37 -10.74 -14.42 -1.33
N SER A 38 -10.25 -15.65 -1.54
CA SER A 38 -9.99 -16.88 -0.75
C SER A 38 -9.28 -17.92 -1.67
N LEU A 39 -8.41 -18.79 -1.14
CA LEU A 39 -8.41 -20.24 -1.47
C LEU A 39 -7.66 -21.07 -0.39
N ASP A 40 -8.46 -21.81 0.38
CA ASP A 40 -8.29 -23.10 1.08
C ASP A 40 -7.03 -23.53 1.88
N ASN A 41 -7.35 -24.02 3.08
CA ASN A 41 -6.72 -25.04 3.92
C ASN A 41 -5.37 -24.78 4.62
N GLY A 42 -5.47 -24.72 5.96
CA GLY A 42 -4.38 -25.09 6.87
C GLY A 42 -4.09 -24.07 7.96
N ALA A 43 -4.70 -24.30 9.12
CA ALA A 43 -4.13 -24.18 10.48
C ALA A 43 -3.39 -22.87 10.89
N GLU A 44 -3.88 -22.17 11.92
CA GLU A 44 -3.28 -22.06 13.27
C GLU A 44 -2.24 -20.92 13.35
N ILE A 45 -2.15 -19.98 14.30
CA ILE A 45 -2.52 -19.81 15.71
C ILE A 45 -2.60 -18.28 15.96
N ALA A 46 -3.53 -17.79 16.80
CA ALA A 46 -3.29 -16.65 17.71
C ALA A 46 -4.48 -16.48 18.68
N GLU A 47 -4.38 -17.21 19.79
CA GLU A 47 -5.09 -16.98 21.06
C GLU A 47 -4.84 -15.56 21.58
N GLY A 48 -5.89 -14.88 22.03
CA GLY A 48 -5.84 -13.51 22.55
C GLY A 48 -7.22 -12.92 22.80
N SER A 49 -8.07 -13.68 23.50
CA SER A 49 -9.40 -13.27 23.96
C SER A 49 -9.30 -12.32 25.15
N HIS A 50 -9.73 -11.06 25.00
CA HIS A 50 -10.36 -10.28 26.08
C HIS A 50 -11.40 -9.32 25.48
N ALA A 51 -12.57 -9.29 26.11
CA ALA A 51 -13.85 -8.82 25.61
C ALA A 51 -13.95 -7.33 25.23
N CYS A 52 -14.60 -7.06 24.09
CA CYS A 52 -15.39 -5.86 23.84
C CYS A 52 -16.54 -6.23 22.88
N GLU A 53 -17.60 -6.83 23.42
CA GLU A 53 -18.73 -7.36 22.62
C GLU A 53 -19.71 -6.28 22.13
N THR A 54 -19.64 -5.04 22.64
CA THR A 54 -20.66 -4.01 22.38
C THR A 54 -20.49 -3.29 21.02
N ILE A 55 -19.34 -3.42 20.35
CA ILE A 55 -19.05 -2.78 19.04
C ILE A 55 -19.11 -3.78 17.87
N SER A 56 -19.88 -4.86 18.01
CA SER A 56 -19.99 -5.93 17.01
C SER A 56 -20.69 -5.53 15.71
N ARG A 57 -21.01 -4.24 15.46
CA ARG A 57 -21.85 -3.84 14.33
C ARG A 57 -21.57 -2.46 13.71
N ILE A 58 -20.51 -1.74 14.10
CA ILE A 58 -20.02 -0.67 13.22
C ILE A 58 -19.37 -1.40 12.06
N GLN A 59 -20.09 -1.47 10.94
CA GLN A 59 -19.71 -2.19 9.73
C GLN A 59 -18.21 -2.13 9.54
N ARG A 60 -17.52 -3.28 9.55
CA ARG A 60 -16.08 -3.38 9.31
C ARG A 60 -15.81 -2.84 7.90
N LYS A 61 -15.70 -1.51 7.79
CA LYS A 61 -15.47 -0.83 6.54
C LYS A 61 -14.12 -1.32 6.05
N LYS A 62 -14.09 -1.75 4.79
CA LYS A 62 -12.87 -2.26 4.16
C LYS A 62 -11.77 -1.20 4.31
N ARG A 63 -10.61 -1.60 4.84
CA ARG A 63 -9.45 -0.70 4.99
C ARG A 63 -9.15 -0.02 3.66
N GLN A 64 -9.06 1.31 3.68
CA GLN A 64 -8.61 2.11 2.55
C GLN A 64 -7.12 2.42 2.72
N THR A 65 -6.33 2.12 1.70
CA THR A 65 -4.89 2.37 1.68
C THR A 65 -4.59 3.44 0.65
N PHE A 66 -3.83 4.46 1.02
CA PHE A 66 -3.32 5.50 0.14
C PHE A 66 -1.80 5.49 0.18
N VAL A 67 -1.17 5.52 -0.99
CA VAL A 67 0.28 5.66 -1.13
C VAL A 67 0.55 6.90 -1.97
N LEU A 68 1.29 7.84 -1.42
CA LEU A 68 1.68 9.11 -2.02
C LEU A 68 3.20 9.09 -2.24
N SER A 69 3.61 9.45 -3.44
CA SER A 69 5.01 9.46 -3.89
C SER A 69 5.20 10.67 -4.81
N ALA A 70 6.34 11.35 -4.71
CA ALA A 70 6.62 12.57 -5.46
C ALA A 70 7.56 12.31 -6.66
N THR A 71 8.54 11.41 -6.52
CA THR A 71 9.66 11.24 -7.45
C THR A 71 9.67 9.87 -8.13
N VAL A 72 9.14 8.82 -7.49
CA VAL A 72 9.16 7.46 -8.03
C VAL A 72 7.77 7.04 -8.48
N ALA A 73 7.64 6.74 -9.78
CA ALA A 73 6.44 6.18 -10.38
C ALA A 73 6.49 4.64 -10.42
N LEU A 74 5.31 4.02 -10.34
CA LEU A 74 5.15 2.57 -10.50
C LEU A 74 5.37 2.16 -11.96
N SER A 75 5.94 0.97 -12.19
CA SER A 75 6.15 0.47 -13.55
C SER A 75 4.82 0.32 -14.30
N GLU A 76 4.84 0.45 -15.63
CA GLU A 76 3.63 0.28 -16.44
C GLU A 76 2.98 -1.10 -16.23
N ASN A 77 3.80 -2.13 -16.06
CA ASN A 77 3.35 -3.49 -15.76
C ASN A 77 2.58 -3.55 -14.45
N PHE A 78 3.15 -2.99 -13.39
CA PHE A 78 2.51 -2.97 -12.08
C PHE A 78 1.23 -2.12 -12.06
N ARG A 79 1.24 -0.97 -12.75
CA ARG A 79 0.04 -0.14 -12.95
C ARG A 79 -1.08 -0.91 -13.64
N ARG A 80 -0.76 -1.73 -14.65
CA ARG A 80 -1.74 -2.59 -15.33
C ARG A 80 -2.25 -3.71 -14.42
N LYS A 81 -1.40 -4.32 -13.59
CA LYS A 81 -1.80 -5.35 -12.61
C LYS A 81 -2.81 -4.81 -11.60
N LEU A 82 -2.55 -3.62 -11.07
CA LEU A 82 -3.45 -2.91 -10.14
C LEU A 82 -4.74 -2.35 -10.77
N LYS A 83 -4.80 -2.22 -12.10
CA LYS A 83 -6.04 -1.81 -12.79
C LYS A 83 -6.89 -3.00 -13.22
N ARG A 84 -6.28 -4.16 -13.48
CA ARG A 84 -6.97 -5.34 -14.06
C ARG A 84 -7.38 -6.39 -13.02
N GLY A 85 -7.15 -6.18 -11.73
CA GLY A 85 -7.55 -7.15 -10.72
C GLY A 85 -6.65 -8.40 -10.65
N SER A 86 -5.54 -8.43 -11.39
CA SER A 86 -4.69 -9.61 -11.56
C SER A 86 -3.35 -9.42 -10.86
N LEU A 87 -3.35 -9.52 -9.52
CA LEU A 87 -2.12 -9.59 -8.71
C LEU A 87 -1.52 -11.00 -8.65
N SER A 88 -2.09 -11.99 -9.35
CA SER A 88 -1.59 -13.36 -9.36
C SER A 88 -0.49 -13.57 -10.42
N SER A 89 0.72 -13.07 -10.17
CA SER A 89 1.90 -13.68 -10.80
C SER A 89 3.07 -13.64 -9.83
N LYS A 90 3.28 -14.77 -9.15
CA LYS A 90 4.57 -15.08 -8.54
C LYS A 90 5.63 -15.01 -9.65
N SER A 91 6.72 -14.29 -9.41
CA SER A 91 7.93 -14.19 -10.24
C SER A 91 8.03 -13.09 -11.31
N ASP A 92 7.66 -11.85 -11.00
CA ASP A 92 8.36 -10.72 -11.64
C ASP A 92 9.29 -10.10 -10.59
N THR A 93 10.52 -9.78 -10.96
CA THR A 93 11.49 -9.07 -10.13
C THR A 93 10.89 -7.70 -9.78
N LEU A 94 10.24 -7.59 -8.62
CA LEU A 94 9.60 -6.36 -8.20
C LEU A 94 10.65 -5.36 -7.72
N ASN A 95 10.47 -4.10 -8.10
CA ASN A 95 11.26 -3.01 -7.54
C ASN A 95 10.88 -2.77 -6.07
N SER A 96 11.76 -2.12 -5.29
CA SER A 96 11.51 -1.84 -3.87
C SER A 96 10.18 -1.09 -3.63
N MET A 97 9.83 -0.15 -4.52
CA MET A 97 8.56 0.58 -4.50
C MET A 97 7.34 -0.34 -4.69
N GLU A 98 7.42 -1.28 -5.63
CA GLU A 98 6.31 -2.20 -5.93
C GLU A 98 6.08 -3.17 -4.78
N THR A 99 7.18 -3.64 -4.19
CA THR A 99 7.16 -4.49 -2.98
C THR A 99 6.49 -3.75 -1.83
N LEU A 100 6.83 -2.46 -1.62
CA LEU A 100 6.18 -1.63 -0.61
C LEU A 100 4.68 -1.51 -0.87
N VAL A 101 4.27 -1.14 -2.08
CA VAL A 101 2.86 -0.97 -2.44
C VAL A 101 2.07 -2.26 -2.26
N GLU A 102 2.60 -3.42 -2.68
CA GLU A 102 1.94 -4.71 -2.47
C GLU A 102 1.75 -5.02 -0.98
N ARG A 103 2.80 -4.83 -0.18
CA ARG A 103 2.78 -5.13 1.25
C ARG A 103 1.87 -4.20 2.06
N THR A 104 1.68 -2.96 1.62
CA THR A 104 0.69 -2.03 2.23
C THR A 104 -0.76 -2.53 2.14
N GLY A 105 -1.00 -3.64 1.44
CA GLY A 105 -2.33 -4.21 1.22
C GLY A 105 -3.13 -3.42 0.20
N MET A 106 -2.44 -2.79 -0.77
CA MET A 106 -3.07 -2.14 -1.90
C MET A 106 -3.89 -3.16 -2.70
N ARG A 107 -5.12 -2.81 -3.05
CA ARG A 107 -6.01 -3.73 -3.75
C ARG A 107 -5.67 -3.80 -5.25
N ALA A 108 -6.00 -4.91 -5.88
CA ALA A 108 -5.83 -5.14 -7.31
C ALA A 108 -6.73 -4.27 -8.22
N ASP A 109 -7.60 -3.45 -7.64
CA ASP A 109 -8.48 -2.47 -8.30
C ASP A 109 -8.17 -1.03 -7.86
N ALA A 110 -6.96 -0.78 -7.39
CA ALA A 110 -6.53 0.54 -6.93
C ALA A 110 -6.51 1.57 -8.08
N ALA A 111 -7.04 2.76 -7.81
CA ALA A 111 -6.89 3.89 -8.71
C ALA A 111 -5.45 4.41 -8.65
N ILE A 112 -4.86 4.64 -9.81
CA ILE A 112 -3.51 5.19 -9.94
C ILE A 112 -3.62 6.52 -10.65
N VAL A 113 -3.18 7.57 -9.96
CA VAL A 113 -3.12 8.93 -10.47
C VAL A 113 -1.64 9.30 -10.57
N ASP A 114 -1.18 9.51 -11.79
CA ASP A 114 0.16 9.97 -12.08
C ASP A 114 0.04 11.43 -12.51
N LEU A 115 0.56 12.33 -11.68
CA LEU A 115 0.49 13.79 -11.90
C LEU A 115 1.74 14.32 -12.61
N THR A 116 2.72 13.47 -12.92
CA THR A 116 3.93 13.87 -13.61
C THR A 116 3.58 14.28 -15.05
N ASN A 117 3.90 15.51 -15.41
CA ASN A 117 3.75 15.97 -16.79
C ASN A 117 4.94 15.50 -17.65
N ALA A 118 4.80 15.55 -18.98
CA ALA A 118 5.87 15.14 -19.88
C ALA A 118 7.17 15.95 -19.71
N SER A 119 7.07 17.19 -19.21
CA SER A 119 8.22 18.05 -18.93
C SER A 119 8.90 17.77 -17.57
N ILE A 120 8.29 16.96 -16.69
CA ILE A 120 8.68 16.67 -15.30
C ILE A 120 8.76 17.93 -14.38
N MET A 121 8.78 19.12 -14.97
CA MET A 121 8.81 20.43 -14.31
C MET A 121 7.43 21.07 -14.26
N ALA A 122 7.11 21.74 -13.16
CA ALA A 122 5.89 22.55 -13.07
C ALA A 122 5.94 23.72 -14.07
N HIS A 123 4.82 23.99 -14.74
CA HIS A 123 4.74 25.06 -15.76
C HIS A 123 5.07 26.46 -15.20
N LYS A 124 4.85 26.68 -13.89
CA LYS A 124 5.10 27.95 -13.21
C LYS A 124 6.31 27.89 -12.28
N LEU A 125 7.21 26.93 -12.49
CA LEU A 125 8.45 26.87 -11.74
C LEU A 125 9.35 28.01 -12.24
N GLU A 126 9.59 29.00 -11.38
CA GLU A 126 10.53 30.10 -11.63
C GLU A 126 11.70 29.95 -10.66
N GLU A 127 12.93 29.95 -11.17
CA GLU A 127 14.15 29.93 -10.37
C GLU A 127 14.50 31.38 -9.97
N SER A 128 14.64 31.64 -8.67
CA SER A 128 15.18 32.91 -8.20
C SER A 128 16.69 32.80 -8.06
N VAL A 129 17.43 33.64 -8.78
CA VAL A 129 18.86 33.85 -8.53
C VAL A 129 19.00 34.74 -7.30
N ILE A 130 19.80 34.30 -6.32
CA ILE A 130 20.17 35.10 -5.14
C ILE A 130 21.36 35.99 -5.50
#